data_AF-A0A371GKE3-F1
#
_entry.id   AF-A0A371GKE3-F1
#
_cell.length_a   1.000
_cell.length_b   1.000
_cell.length_c   1.000
_cell.angle_alpha   90.00
_cell.angle_beta   90.00
_cell.angle_gamma   90.00
#
_symmetry.space_group_name_H-M   'P 1'
#
loop_
_entity.id
_entity.type
_entity.pdbx_description
1 polymer ?
#
loop_
_entity_poly.entity_id
_entity_poly.type
_entity_poly.pdbx_seq_one_letter_code
_entity_poly.pdbx_strand_id
1 'polypeptide(L)'
;MKERSELLSILMSFSKEVKNQFGKIIKILSDNAKEYFSFELNSYLSLKGILHQSTCPHTPQQNGIAERKNRHLVETARTLLLSANVPTNHWGEAILTAYFLINQMPSASLENQIPHSILFPKDKMYHVSPKVFGCMSLQVVIQPSSSAHS
;
A
#
# COMPACT_ATOMS: atom_id res chain seq x y z
N MET A 1 5.73 1.04 -10.95
CA MET A 1 5.95 0.02 -11.99
C MET A 1 5.57 0.63 -13.32
N LYS A 2 6.56 1.08 -14.09
CA LYS A 2 6.38 1.60 -15.44
C LYS A 2 6.50 0.48 -16.46
N GLU A 3 7.35 -0.51 -16.17
CA GLU A 3 7.59 -1.67 -17.03
C GLU A 3 7.45 -2.98 -16.25
N ARG A 4 7.16 -4.07 -16.97
CA ARG A 4 7.02 -5.41 -16.40
C ARG A 4 8.34 -5.99 -15.88
N SER A 5 9.45 -5.57 -16.47
CA SER A 5 10.82 -5.90 -16.06
C SER A 5 11.14 -5.46 -14.61
N GLU A 6 10.45 -4.43 -14.11
CA GLU A 6 10.67 -3.91 -12.75
C GLU A 6 10.03 -4.77 -11.66
N LEU A 7 9.15 -5.72 -11.99
CA LEU A 7 8.39 -6.49 -11.00
C LEU A 7 9.31 -7.16 -9.98
N LEU A 8 10.33 -7.86 -10.47
CA LEU A 8 11.25 -8.62 -9.64
C LEU A 8 12.02 -7.70 -8.69
N SER A 9 12.58 -6.61 -9.21
CA SER A 9 13.37 -5.67 -8.41
C SER A 9 12.52 -4.97 -7.34
N ILE A 10 11.28 -4.61 -7.68
CA ILE A 10 10.30 -4.05 -6.74
C ILE A 10 9.97 -5.09 -5.66
N LEU A 11 9.63 -6.32 -6.03
CA LEU A 11 9.27 -7.36 -5.05
C LEU A 11 10.45 -7.70 -4.13
N MET A 12 11.67 -7.78 -4.67
CA MET A 12 12.87 -7.99 -3.87
C MET A 12 13.08 -6.89 -2.84
N SER A 13 12.91 -5.64 -3.25
CA SER A 13 13.06 -4.47 -2.38
C SER A 13 11.98 -4.44 -1.30
N PHE A 14 10.72 -4.66 -1.70
CA PHE A 14 9.58 -4.73 -0.80
C PHE A 14 9.73 -5.85 0.25
N SER A 15 10.11 -7.05 -0.17
CA SER A 15 10.32 -8.19 0.75
C SER A 15 11.42 -7.91 1.79
N LYS A 16 12.51 -7.23 1.37
CA LYS A 16 13.56 -6.80 2.29
C LYS A 16 13.05 -5.76 3.29
N GLU A 17 12.29 -4.78 2.81
CA GLU A 17 11.73 -3.72 3.65
C GLU A 17 10.75 -4.30 4.68
N VAL A 18 9.83 -5.18 4.26
CA VAL A 18 8.87 -5.83 5.16
C VAL A 18 9.59 -6.63 6.26
N LYS A 19 10.66 -7.34 5.89
CA LYS A 19 11.47 -8.09 6.85
C LYS A 19 12.21 -7.18 7.82
N ASN A 20 12.86 -6.13 7.32
CA ASN A 20 13.72 -5.28 8.14
C ASN A 20 12.94 -4.34 9.04
N GLN A 21 11.84 -3.75 8.55
CA GLN A 21 11.04 -2.77 9.29
C GLN A 21 10.04 -3.42 10.25
N PHE A 22 9.43 -4.55 9.85
CA PHE A 22 8.33 -5.17 10.62
C PHE A 22 8.67 -6.54 11.19
N GLY A 23 9.83 -7.10 10.88
CA GLY A 23 10.19 -8.47 11.29
C GLY A 23 9.27 -9.54 10.69
N LYS A 24 8.56 -9.22 9.60
CA LYS A 24 7.60 -10.13 8.94
C LYS A 24 8.21 -10.70 7.67
N ILE A 25 7.88 -11.95 7.38
CA ILE A 25 8.26 -12.61 6.13
C ILE A 25 6.99 -12.81 5.32
N ILE A 26 7.03 -12.41 4.05
CA ILE A 26 5.96 -12.67 3.08
C ILE A 26 5.88 -14.19 2.91
N LYS A 27 4.71 -14.78 3.14
CA LYS A 27 4.55 -16.26 3.05
C LYS A 27 3.94 -16.70 1.74
N ILE A 28 3.02 -15.91 1.21
CA ILE A 28 2.23 -16.23 0.03
C ILE A 28 2.23 -15.02 -0.88
N LEU A 29 2.47 -15.25 -2.17
CA LEU A 29 2.19 -14.29 -3.23
C LEU A 29 1.05 -14.89 -4.06
N SER A 30 -0.04 -14.16 -4.22
CA SER A 30 -1.18 -14.63 -5.01
C SER A 30 -1.49 -13.63 -6.11
N ASP A 31 -1.21 -14.03 -7.34
CA ASP A 31 -1.55 -13.30 -8.56
C ASP A 31 -1.50 -14.27 -9.75
N ASN A 32 -2.37 -14.03 -10.72
CA ASN A 32 -2.48 -14.79 -11.98
C ASN A 32 -1.91 -14.03 -13.18
N ALA A 33 -1.40 -12.82 -13.00
CA ALA A 33 -0.80 -12.07 -14.09
C ALA A 33 0.46 -12.79 -14.59
N LYS A 34 0.64 -12.82 -15.91
CA LYS A 34 1.63 -13.67 -16.60
C LYS A 34 3.05 -13.36 -16.15
N GLU A 35 3.32 -12.11 -15.79
CA GLU A 35 4.61 -11.64 -15.26
C GLU A 35 5.02 -12.34 -13.97
N TYR A 36 4.09 -12.90 -13.19
CA TYR A 36 4.40 -13.64 -11.98
C TYR A 36 4.87 -15.08 -12.23
N PHE A 37 4.81 -15.55 -13.48
CA PHE A 37 5.24 -16.89 -13.86
C PHE A 37 6.63 -16.93 -14.52
N SER A 38 7.41 -15.84 -14.42
CA SER A 38 8.78 -15.83 -14.94
C SER A 38 9.70 -16.75 -14.15
N PHE A 39 10.73 -17.29 -14.81
CA PHE A 39 11.70 -18.19 -14.19
C PHE A 39 12.47 -17.51 -13.06
N GLU A 40 12.86 -16.26 -13.28
CA GLU A 40 13.61 -15.44 -12.32
C GLU A 40 12.79 -15.18 -11.05
N LEU A 41 11.49 -14.91 -11.20
CA LEU A 41 10.61 -14.70 -10.05
C LEU A 41 10.41 -16.01 -9.28
N ASN A 42 10.10 -17.12 -9.98
CA ASN A 42 9.93 -18.42 -9.34
C ASN A 42 11.18 -18.87 -8.58
N SER A 43 12.37 -18.61 -9.14
CA SER A 43 13.66 -18.87 -8.49
C SER A 43 13.81 -18.04 -7.22
N TYR A 44 13.47 -16.75 -7.26
CA TYR A 44 13.49 -15.88 -6.10
C TYR A 44 12.49 -16.32 -5.01
N LEU A 45 11.24 -16.63 -5.38
CA LEU A 45 10.21 -17.05 -4.44
C LEU A 45 10.61 -18.35 -3.74
N SER A 46 11.12 -19.32 -4.50
CA SER A 46 11.63 -20.59 -3.96
C SER A 46 12.80 -20.37 -3.00
N LEU A 47 13.77 -19.52 -3.37
CA LEU A 47 14.90 -19.15 -2.51
C LEU A 47 14.44 -18.50 -1.19
N LYS A 48 13.35 -17.76 -1.21
CA LYS A 48 12.79 -17.09 -0.02
C LYS A 48 11.74 -17.92 0.73
N GLY A 49 11.39 -19.10 0.23
CA GLY A 49 10.31 -19.93 0.79
C GLY A 49 8.93 -19.29 0.68
N ILE A 50 8.72 -18.41 -0.31
CA ILE A 50 7.44 -17.76 -0.58
C ILE A 50 6.64 -18.66 -1.49
N LEU A 51 5.44 -19.05 -1.08
CA LEU A 51 4.54 -19.86 -1.90
C LEU A 51 3.83 -18.97 -2.94
N HIS A 52 4.09 -19.20 -4.22
CA HIS A 52 3.27 -18.62 -5.29
C HIS A 52 1.98 -19.41 -5.41
N GLN A 53 0.85 -18.77 -5.12
CA GLN A 53 -0.48 -19.33 -5.31
C GLN A 53 -1.15 -18.65 -6.51
N SER A 54 -1.19 -19.36 -7.64
CA SER A 54 -2.11 -19.00 -8.71
C SER A 54 -3.54 -19.19 -8.22
N THR A 55 -4.39 -18.19 -8.44
CA THR A 55 -5.81 -18.33 -8.10
C THR A 55 -6.45 -19.25 -9.12
N CYS A 56 -7.33 -20.16 -8.68
CA CYS A 56 -8.07 -20.98 -9.64
C CYS A 56 -8.94 -20.05 -10.50
N PRO A 57 -9.00 -20.25 -11.83
CA PRO A 57 -10.00 -19.60 -12.66
C PRO A 57 -11.37 -19.75 -11.99
N HIS A 58 -12.13 -18.66 -11.87
CA HIS A 58 -13.43 -18.60 -11.18
C HIS A 58 -13.42 -18.62 -9.64
N THR A 59 -12.28 -18.35 -8.98
CA THR A 59 -12.21 -18.10 -7.51
C THR A 59 -11.74 -16.69 -7.15
N PRO A 60 -12.46 -15.62 -7.56
CA PRO A 60 -12.07 -14.23 -7.31
C PRO A 60 -11.92 -13.87 -5.83
N GLN A 61 -12.47 -14.68 -4.92
CA GLN A 61 -12.37 -14.50 -3.48
C GLN A 61 -10.91 -14.54 -2.98
N GLN A 62 -10.02 -15.29 -3.65
CA GLN A 62 -8.62 -15.41 -3.25
C GLN A 62 -7.84 -14.08 -3.39
N ASN A 63 -8.15 -13.28 -4.43
CA ASN A 63 -7.58 -11.93 -4.60
C ASN A 63 -8.48 -10.81 -4.05
N GLY A 64 -9.67 -11.17 -3.55
CA GLY A 64 -10.70 -10.22 -3.17
C GLY A 64 -10.29 -9.25 -2.06
N ILE A 65 -9.31 -9.59 -1.22
CA ILE A 65 -8.81 -8.66 -0.19
C ILE A 65 -8.00 -7.53 -0.84
N ALA A 66 -7.02 -7.87 -1.68
CA ALA A 66 -6.18 -6.89 -2.38
C ALA A 66 -7.04 -6.02 -3.32
N GLU A 67 -7.95 -6.64 -4.07
CA GLU A 67 -8.88 -5.93 -4.95
C GLU A 67 -9.79 -4.97 -4.20
N ARG A 68 -10.39 -5.39 -3.07
CA ARG A 68 -11.22 -4.49 -2.24
C ARG A 68 -10.42 -3.34 -1.67
N LYS A 69 -9.18 -3.57 -1.22
CA LYS A 69 -8.32 -2.51 -0.68
C LYS A 69 -7.92 -1.51 -1.76
N ASN A 70 -7.53 -1.99 -2.94
CA ASN A 70 -7.22 -1.11 -4.08
C ASN A 70 -8.44 -0.32 -4.53
N ARG A 71 -9.61 -0.96 -4.62
CA ARG A 71 -10.86 -0.29 -4.97
C ARG A 71 -11.22 0.81 -3.96
N HIS A 72 -11.18 0.50 -2.66
CA HIS A 72 -11.46 1.46 -1.60
C HIS A 72 -10.53 2.68 -1.65
N LEU A 73 -9.23 2.48 -1.92
CA LEU A 73 -8.27 3.57 -2.09
C LEU A 73 -8.62 4.47 -3.28
N VAL A 74 -8.87 3.86 -4.44
CA VAL A 74 -9.19 4.57 -5.69
C VAL A 74 -10.52 5.32 -5.59
N GLU A 75 -11.54 4.70 -4.99
CA GLU A 75 -12.84 5.33 -4.74
C GLU A 75 -12.72 6.51 -3.78
N THR A 76 -11.98 6.35 -2.68
CA THR A 76 -11.74 7.44 -1.72
C THR A 76 -11.03 8.61 -2.39
N ALA A 77 -10.00 8.36 -3.19
CA ALA A 77 -9.29 9.42 -3.93
C ALA A 77 -10.20 10.15 -4.93
N ARG A 78 -11.08 9.42 -5.63
CA ARG A 78 -12.09 10.03 -6.52
C ARG A 78 -13.07 10.90 -5.73
N THR A 79 -13.57 10.41 -4.60
CA THR A 79 -14.46 11.19 -3.73
C THR A 79 -13.79 12.46 -3.22
N LEU A 80 -12.51 12.40 -2.85
CA LEU A 80 -11.74 13.59 -2.45
C LEU A 80 -11.68 14.64 -3.57
N LEU A 81 -11.32 14.23 -4.80
CA LEU A 81 -11.27 15.14 -5.95
C LEU A 81 -12.63 15.78 -6.25
N LEU A 82 -13.69 14.97 -6.25
CA LEU A 82 -15.05 15.45 -6.53
C LEU A 82 -15.56 16.39 -5.43
N SER A 83 -15.36 16.03 -4.15
CA SER A 83 -15.83 16.82 -3.01
C SER A 83 -15.13 18.18 -2.88
N ALA A 84 -13.85 18.24 -3.24
CA ALA A 84 -13.05 19.46 -3.18
C ALA A 84 -13.07 20.26 -4.49
N ASN A 85 -13.76 19.78 -5.52
CA ASN A 85 -13.78 20.34 -6.87
C ASN A 85 -12.37 20.58 -7.44
N VAL A 86 -11.46 19.64 -7.18
CA VAL A 86 -10.06 19.69 -7.61
C VAL A 86 -9.93 18.95 -8.96
N PRO A 87 -9.22 19.51 -9.96
CA PRO A 87 -9.05 18.83 -11.24
C PRO A 87 -8.25 17.53 -11.12
N THR A 88 -8.44 16.63 -12.08
CA THR A 88 -7.84 15.28 -12.09
C THR A 88 -6.32 15.27 -12.24
N ASN A 89 -5.69 16.38 -12.60
CA ASN A 89 -4.23 16.55 -12.59
C ASN A 89 -3.63 16.35 -11.19
N HIS A 90 -4.40 16.51 -10.12
CA HIS A 90 -3.99 16.26 -8.73
C HIS A 90 -4.25 14.82 -8.26
N TRP A 91 -4.43 13.87 -9.17
CA TRP A 91 -4.69 12.45 -8.84
C TRP A 91 -3.68 11.86 -7.85
N GLY A 92 -2.39 12.17 -8.02
CA GLY A 92 -1.34 11.70 -7.12
C GLY A 92 -1.55 12.17 -5.68
N GLU A 93 -1.83 13.46 -5.48
CA GLU A 93 -2.10 14.06 -4.17
C GLU A 93 -3.38 13.50 -3.53
N ALA A 94 -4.41 13.27 -4.34
CA ALA A 94 -5.65 12.65 -3.89
C ALA A 94 -5.44 11.21 -3.40
N ILE A 95 -4.62 10.42 -4.11
CA ILE A 95 -4.27 9.06 -3.70
C ILE A 95 -3.43 9.06 -2.41
N LEU A 96 -2.44 9.95 -2.29
CA LEU A 96 -1.64 10.09 -1.07
C LEU A 96 -2.49 10.48 0.13
N THR A 97 -3.41 11.43 -0.06
CA THR A 97 -4.35 11.85 0.98
C THR A 97 -5.31 10.72 1.36
N ALA A 98 -5.87 10.01 0.38
CA ALA A 98 -6.73 8.85 0.63
C ALA A 98 -5.99 7.76 1.40
N TYR A 99 -4.75 7.44 1.00
CA TYR A 99 -3.89 6.48 1.69
C TYR A 99 -3.65 6.88 3.15
N PHE A 100 -3.32 8.15 3.38
CA PHE A 100 -3.13 8.68 4.73
C PHE A 100 -4.40 8.54 5.57
N LEU A 101 -5.55 8.99 5.06
CA LEU A 101 -6.83 8.92 5.78
C LEU A 101 -7.24 7.47 6.09
N ILE A 102 -7.17 6.57 5.11
CA ILE A 102 -7.56 5.16 5.29
C ILE A 102 -6.71 4.48 6.36
N ASN A 103 -5.42 4.78 6.45
CA ASN A 103 -4.54 4.17 7.44
C ASN A 103 -4.63 4.81 8.84
N GLN A 104 -5.16 6.02 8.93
CA GLN A 104 -5.31 6.80 10.17
C GLN A 104 -6.73 6.75 10.75
N MET A 105 -7.69 6.16 10.04
CA MET A 105 -9.06 6.00 10.50
C MET A 105 -9.32 4.62 11.11
N PRO A 106 -10.19 4.53 12.13
CA PRO A 106 -10.68 3.26 12.67
C PRO A 106 -11.24 2.36 11.56
N SER A 107 -10.85 1.09 11.58
CA SER A 107 -11.33 0.11 10.59
C SER A 107 -12.15 -0.98 11.27
N ALA A 108 -13.38 -1.21 10.78
CA ALA A 108 -14.24 -2.29 11.27
C ALA A 108 -13.59 -3.68 11.11
N SER A 109 -12.76 -3.89 10.08
CA SER A 109 -12.02 -5.14 9.89
C SER A 109 -10.90 -5.36 10.93
N LEU A 110 -10.58 -4.33 11.72
CA LEU A 110 -9.57 -4.35 12.78
C LEU A 110 -10.20 -4.03 14.15
N GLU A 111 -11.48 -4.38 14.36
CA GLU A 111 -12.18 -4.12 15.63
C GLU A 111 -12.19 -2.63 16.01
N ASN A 112 -12.34 -1.76 15.01
CA ASN A 112 -12.26 -0.30 15.14
C ASN A 112 -10.91 0.24 15.65
N GLN A 113 -9.85 -0.54 15.53
CA GLN A 113 -8.49 -0.05 15.71
C GLN A 113 -7.99 0.67 14.46
N ILE A 114 -7.00 1.54 14.65
CA ILE A 114 -6.38 2.33 13.58
C ILE A 114 -5.21 1.52 12.98
N PRO A 115 -5.20 1.26 11.66
CA PRO A 115 -4.16 0.46 11.01
C PRO A 115 -2.74 0.95 11.30
N HIS A 116 -2.52 2.27 11.26
CA HIS A 116 -1.21 2.86 11.53
C HIS A 116 -0.73 2.57 12.95
N SER A 117 -1.59 2.68 13.96
CA SER A 117 -1.24 2.39 15.36
C SER A 117 -0.88 0.93 15.59
N ILE A 118 -1.54 0.01 14.87
CA ILE A 118 -1.22 -1.43 14.94
C ILE A 118 0.16 -1.69 14.34
N LEU A 119 0.47 -1.05 13.21
CA LEU A 119 1.71 -1.27 12.48
C LEU A 119 2.91 -0.54 13.13
N PHE A 120 2.68 0.63 13.71
CA PHE A 120 3.67 1.49 14.36
C PHE A 120 3.23 1.86 15.79
N PRO A 121 3.23 0.91 16.74
CA PRO A 121 2.69 1.13 18.09
C PRO A 121 3.50 2.14 18.92
N LYS A 122 4.73 2.45 18.51
CA LYS A 122 5.62 3.42 19.17
C LYS A 122 5.49 4.83 18.62
N ASP A 123 4.81 5.00 17.49
CA ASP A 123 4.65 6.31 16.87
C ASP A 123 3.46 7.06 17.47
N LYS A 124 3.65 8.34 17.77
CA LYS A 124 2.59 9.16 18.36
C LYS A 124 1.63 9.57 17.25
N MET A 125 0.36 9.20 17.40
CA MET A 125 -0.67 9.60 16.47
C MET A 125 -0.83 11.12 16.46
N TYR A 126 -0.73 11.73 15.28
CA TYR A 126 -0.92 13.16 14.98
C TYR A 126 0.19 14.11 15.46
N HIS A 127 1.15 14.41 14.57
CA HIS A 127 1.98 15.62 14.69
C HIS A 127 1.30 16.88 14.12
N VAL A 128 0.22 16.72 13.34
CA VAL A 128 -0.49 17.82 12.66
C VAL A 128 -2.00 17.53 12.64
N SER A 129 -2.84 18.54 12.92
CA SER A 129 -4.30 18.44 12.81
C SER A 129 -4.75 18.18 11.37
N PRO A 130 -5.70 17.28 11.10
CA PRO A 130 -6.20 17.04 9.75
C PRO A 130 -6.83 18.32 9.17
N LYS A 131 -6.37 18.73 7.98
CA LYS A 131 -7.01 19.80 7.19
C LYS A 131 -7.81 19.20 6.04
N VAL A 132 -8.85 19.90 5.61
CA VAL A 132 -9.71 19.48 4.50
C VAL A 132 -8.91 19.46 3.19
N PHE A 133 -9.03 18.37 2.43
CA PHE A 133 -8.42 18.26 1.11
C PHE A 133 -8.94 19.35 0.17
N GLY A 134 -8.04 20.01 -0.58
CA GLY A 134 -8.38 21.13 -1.48
C GLY A 134 -8.44 22.52 -0.81
N CYS A 135 -8.23 22.63 0.50
CA CYS A 135 -7.90 23.92 1.12
C CYS A 135 -6.53 24.39 0.60
N MET A 136 -6.29 25.71 0.49
CA MET A 136 -5.07 26.36 -0.05
C MET A 136 -3.71 25.90 0.54
N SER A 137 -3.68 24.91 1.43
CA SER A 137 -2.48 24.37 2.07
C SER A 137 -2.51 22.84 2.16
N LEU A 138 -2.37 22.16 1.03
CA LEU A 138 -2.01 20.74 1.00
C LEU A 138 -0.81 20.52 0.08
N GLN A 139 0.38 20.73 0.65
CA GLN A 139 1.58 19.99 0.27
C GLN A 139 1.89 19.07 1.46
N VAL A 140 1.47 17.81 1.38
CA VAL A 140 2.01 16.79 2.29
C VAL A 140 3.37 16.42 1.72
N VAL A 141 4.41 17.16 2.10
CA VAL A 141 5.78 16.72 1.86
C VAL A 141 6.04 15.58 2.82
N ILE A 142 5.92 14.35 2.33
CA ILE A 142 6.45 13.17 3.02
C ILE A 142 7.97 13.28 2.93
N GLN A 143 8.59 14.02 3.85
CA GLN A 143 10.03 13.94 4.03
C GLN A 143 10.33 12.51 4.49
N PRO A 144 11.19 11.75 3.80
CA PRO A 144 11.68 10.50 4.36
C PRO A 144 12.35 10.84 5.69
N SER A 145 12.00 10.12 6.75
CA SER A 145 12.62 10.29 8.06
C SER A 145 14.12 10.05 7.91
N SER A 146 14.89 11.12 7.81
CA SER A 146 16.34 11.10 7.91
C SER A 146 16.68 10.55 9.28
N SER A 147 17.08 9.28 9.35
CA SER A 147 17.73 8.73 10.54
C SER A 147 19.03 9.50 10.74
N ALA A 148 19.01 10.46 11.65
CA ALA A 148 20.21 11.05 12.20
C ALA A 148 21.01 9.95 12.89
N HIS A 149 22.15 9.59 12.30
CA HIS A 149 23.23 8.96 13.02
C HIS A 149 24.44 9.89 12.94
N SER A 150 24.69 10.48 14.10
CA SER A 150 25.96 11.00 14.62
C SER A 150 27.18 10.19 14.21
#